data_AF-A0A7D8UM79-F1
#
_entry.id   AF-A0A7D8UM79-F1
#
_cell.length_a   1.000
_cell.length_b   1.000
_cell.length_c   1.000
_cell.angle_alpha   90.00
_cell.angle_beta   90.00
_cell.angle_gamma   90.00
#
_symmetry.space_group_name_H-M   'P 1'
#
loop_
_entity.id
_entity.type
_entity.pdbx_description
1 polymer ?
#
loop_
_entity_poly.entity_id
_entity_poly.type
_entity_poly.pdbx_seq_one_letter_code
_entity_poly.pdbx_strand_id
1 'polypeptide(L)'
;MSIVEGYQFTKPTWPQNPFVLKYQDIVRNRGKAISGPLLVIHGEADPVLDIKLTTAAVEQTASLFPNASIEYHSVSGTSHNAAMNSCQWIWMDWITDRFQGVPAAAGLDSEELTTPISKSAYQNERNWWVAPATGVVYSLNG
;
A
#
# COMPACT_ATOMS: atom_id res chain seq x y z
N MET A 1 -16.16 3.15 13.15
CA MET A 1 -17.63 3.02 13.00
C MET A 1 -17.89 3.00 11.51
N SER A 2 -18.27 1.86 10.94
CA SER A 2 -18.37 1.69 9.49
C SER A 2 -19.77 2.12 9.03
N ILE A 3 -19.90 3.40 8.70
CA ILE A 3 -21.08 3.96 8.06
C ILE A 3 -20.76 4.07 6.57
N VAL A 4 -21.51 3.40 5.73
CA VAL A 4 -21.48 3.57 4.27
C VAL A 4 -22.88 4.03 3.86
N GLU A 5 -22.98 5.19 3.21
CA GLU A 5 -24.26 5.79 2.77
C GLU A 5 -25.33 5.90 3.89
N GLY A 6 -24.91 6.19 5.13
CA GLY A 6 -25.82 6.33 6.27
C GLY A 6 -26.33 5.01 6.86
N TYR A 7 -25.96 3.86 6.27
CA TYR A 7 -26.31 2.55 6.79
C TYR A 7 -25.22 1.98 7.68
N GLN A 8 -25.64 1.48 8.85
CA GLN A 8 -24.79 0.79 9.79
C GLN A 8 -24.81 -0.73 9.50
N PHE A 9 -23.82 -1.19 8.75
CA PHE A 9 -23.69 -2.61 8.36
C PHE A 9 -23.14 -3.50 9.48
N THR A 10 -22.66 -2.92 10.58
CA THR A 10 -22.10 -3.67 11.72
C THR A 10 -22.75 -3.22 13.02
N LYS A 11 -23.04 -4.16 13.94
CA LYS A 11 -23.56 -3.80 15.26
C LYS A 11 -22.58 -2.83 15.96
N PRO A 12 -23.05 -1.79 16.70
CA PRO A 12 -22.15 -0.83 17.34
C PRO A 12 -21.13 -1.49 18.28
N THR A 13 -21.53 -2.61 18.91
CA THR A 13 -20.71 -3.40 19.83
C THR A 13 -19.78 -4.40 19.14
N TRP A 14 -19.76 -4.45 17.81
CA TRP A 14 -18.94 -5.38 17.03
C TRP A 14 -17.44 -5.26 17.33
N PRO A 15 -16.85 -4.06 17.48
CA PRO A 15 -15.43 -3.92 17.84
C PRO A 15 -15.09 -4.45 19.24
N GLN A 16 -16.07 -4.55 20.15
CA GLN A 16 -15.87 -5.07 21.51
C GLN A 16 -16.13 -6.58 21.61
N ASN A 17 -16.53 -7.24 20.51
CA ASN A 17 -16.79 -8.67 20.51
C ASN A 17 -15.48 -9.44 20.81
N PRO A 18 -15.44 -10.33 21.82
CA PRO A 18 -14.22 -11.06 22.18
C PRO A 18 -13.62 -11.89 21.03
N PHE A 19 -14.45 -12.41 20.12
CA PHE A 19 -13.96 -13.15 18.94
C PHE A 19 -13.34 -12.21 17.90
N VAL A 20 -13.88 -11.01 17.74
CA VAL A 20 -13.30 -9.97 16.87
C VAL A 20 -11.96 -9.51 17.41
N LEU A 21 -11.88 -9.22 18.72
CA LEU A 21 -10.64 -8.85 19.38
C LEU A 21 -9.59 -9.97 19.28
N LYS A 22 -9.98 -11.22 19.58
CA LYS A 22 -9.10 -12.38 19.45
C LYS A 22 -8.61 -12.56 18.01
N TYR A 23 -9.50 -12.43 17.02
CA TYR A 23 -9.12 -12.51 15.62
C TYR A 23 -8.13 -11.41 15.25
N GLN A 24 -8.41 -10.16 15.62
CA GLN A 24 -7.51 -9.02 15.40
C GLN A 24 -6.12 -9.27 15.99
N ASP A 25 -6.03 -9.80 17.21
CA ASP A 25 -4.74 -10.13 17.83
C ASP A 25 -3.99 -11.25 17.08
N ILE A 26 -4.69 -12.26 16.59
CA ILE A 26 -4.09 -13.37 15.84
C ILE A 26 -3.54 -12.90 14.49
N VAL A 27 -4.30 -12.08 13.75
CA VAL A 27 -3.91 -11.63 12.40
C VAL A 27 -3.03 -10.38 12.39
N ARG A 28 -2.75 -9.79 13.56
CA ARG A 28 -1.94 -8.58 13.67
C ARG A 28 -0.51 -8.85 13.21
N ASN A 29 -0.07 -8.17 12.15
CA ASN A 29 1.28 -8.30 11.62
C ASN A 29 2.17 -7.07 11.82
N ARG A 30 1.64 -5.97 12.37
CA ARG A 30 2.44 -4.79 12.72
C ARG A 30 3.35 -5.04 13.94
N GLY A 31 4.50 -4.39 13.95
CA GLY A 31 5.45 -4.40 15.07
C GLY A 31 6.15 -5.74 15.32
N LYS A 32 6.21 -6.59 14.28
CA LYS A 32 6.99 -7.82 14.27
C LYS A 32 8.27 -7.62 13.46
N ALA A 33 9.34 -8.31 13.83
CA ALA A 33 10.58 -8.27 13.07
C ALA A 33 10.37 -8.85 11.67
N ILE A 34 10.97 -8.22 10.67
CA ILE A 34 11.00 -8.71 9.29
C ILE A 34 12.37 -9.35 9.00
N SER A 35 12.37 -10.49 8.31
CA SER A 35 13.59 -11.29 8.06
C SER A 35 14.38 -10.83 6.84
N GLY A 36 13.86 -9.88 6.08
CA GLY A 36 14.47 -9.34 4.87
C GLY A 36 13.75 -8.09 4.41
N PRO A 37 14.11 -7.56 3.23
CA PRO A 37 13.45 -6.39 2.66
C PRO A 37 11.95 -6.61 2.49
N LEU A 38 11.16 -5.57 2.74
CA LEU A 38 9.71 -5.58 2.63
C LEU A 38 9.25 -4.43 1.75
N LEU A 39 8.49 -4.76 0.70
CA LEU A 39 7.74 -3.80 -0.10
C LEU A 39 6.27 -3.78 0.34
N VAL A 40 5.72 -2.60 0.55
CA VAL A 40 4.29 -2.37 0.83
C VAL A 40 3.74 -1.38 -0.18
N ILE A 41 2.65 -1.73 -0.85
CA ILE A 41 1.96 -0.83 -1.79
C ILE A 41 0.49 -0.74 -1.38
N HIS A 42 -0.05 0.48 -1.27
CA HIS A 42 -1.44 0.70 -0.84
C HIS A 42 -2.11 1.82 -1.65
N GLY A 43 -3.34 1.58 -2.12
CA GLY A 43 -4.14 2.59 -2.82
C GLY A 43 -4.77 3.60 -1.88
N GLU A 44 -4.53 4.90 -2.08
CA GLU A 44 -5.00 5.95 -1.16
C GLU A 44 -6.53 5.98 -1.00
N ALA A 45 -7.26 5.66 -2.07
CA ALA A 45 -8.72 5.66 -2.13
C ALA A 45 -9.31 4.23 -2.02
N ASP A 46 -8.62 3.32 -1.32
CA ASP A 46 -9.07 1.96 -1.09
C ASP A 46 -10.35 1.92 -0.23
N PRO A 47 -11.50 1.46 -0.77
CA PRO A 47 -12.75 1.40 -0.02
C PRO A 47 -12.84 0.18 0.92
N VAL A 48 -11.93 -0.79 0.78
CA VAL A 48 -11.88 -2.05 1.54
C VAL A 48 -10.95 -1.92 2.75
N LEU A 49 -9.78 -1.30 2.56
CA LEU A 49 -8.76 -1.15 3.59
C LEU A 49 -8.34 0.32 3.76
N ASP A 50 -8.55 0.86 4.96
CA ASP A 50 -8.12 2.21 5.30
C ASP A 50 -6.58 2.32 5.29
N ILE A 51 -6.05 3.13 4.38
CA ILE A 51 -4.60 3.37 4.23
C ILE A 51 -3.94 3.83 5.53
N LYS A 52 -4.67 4.53 6.42
CA LYS A 52 -4.14 4.98 7.71
C LYS A 52 -3.70 3.81 8.58
N LEU A 53 -4.38 2.67 8.48
CA LEU A 53 -4.02 1.46 9.23
C LEU A 53 -2.73 0.85 8.69
N THR A 54 -2.54 0.86 7.38
CA THR A 54 -1.30 0.41 6.72
C THR A 54 -0.14 1.32 7.07
N THR A 55 -0.29 2.64 6.91
CA THR A 55 0.73 3.64 7.27
C THR A 55 1.15 3.48 8.73
N ALA A 56 0.20 3.42 9.67
CA ALA A 56 0.52 3.24 11.09
C ALA A 56 1.23 1.90 11.38
N ALA A 57 0.90 0.84 10.65
CA ALA A 57 1.57 -0.46 10.80
C ALA A 57 3.02 -0.42 10.29
N VAL A 58 3.26 0.23 9.16
CA VAL A 58 4.60 0.42 8.56
C VAL A 58 5.46 1.28 9.48
N GLU A 59 4.97 2.45 9.87
CA GLU A 59 5.69 3.38 10.75
C GLU A 59 6.01 2.76 12.10
N GLN A 60 5.05 2.05 12.72
CA GLN A 60 5.29 1.34 13.97
C GLN A 60 6.39 0.29 13.79
N THR A 61 6.36 -0.48 12.72
CA THR A 61 7.36 -1.52 12.46
C THR A 61 8.75 -0.91 12.23
N ALA A 62 8.84 0.15 11.43
CA ALA A 62 10.08 0.87 11.20
C ALA A 62 10.66 1.48 12.49
N SER A 63 9.81 2.02 13.38
CA SER A 63 10.26 2.58 14.66
C SER A 63 10.86 1.53 15.61
N LEU A 64 10.35 0.29 15.55
CA LEU A 64 10.85 -0.83 16.36
C LEU A 64 12.11 -1.47 15.76
N PHE A 65 12.25 -1.40 14.43
CA PHE A 65 13.34 -2.02 13.69
C PHE A 65 13.97 -1.01 12.71
N PRO A 66 14.73 -0.01 13.19
CA PRO A 66 15.25 1.09 12.36
C PRO A 66 16.24 0.64 11.28
N ASN A 67 16.83 -0.55 11.43
CA ASN A 67 17.74 -1.14 10.44
C ASN A 67 17.03 -2.06 9.45
N ALA A 68 15.72 -2.27 9.60
CA ALA A 68 14.95 -3.07 8.66
C ALA A 68 14.78 -2.31 7.34
N SER A 69 14.85 -3.02 6.21
CA SER A 69 14.63 -2.43 4.89
C SER A 69 13.16 -2.47 4.54
N ILE A 70 12.49 -1.33 4.57
CA ILE A 70 11.06 -1.22 4.27
C ILE A 70 10.84 -0.14 3.21
N GLU A 71 10.22 -0.51 2.11
CA GLU A 71 9.76 0.41 1.06
C GLU A 71 8.24 0.48 1.11
N TYR A 72 7.69 1.69 1.20
CA TYR A 72 6.26 1.94 1.27
C TYR A 72 5.80 2.90 0.18
N HIS A 73 4.94 2.41 -0.72
CA HIS A 73 4.34 3.21 -1.78
C HIS A 73 2.85 3.42 -1.52
N SER A 74 2.44 4.69 -1.38
CA SER A 74 1.02 5.06 -1.43
C SER A 74 0.66 5.51 -2.84
N VAL A 75 -0.44 5.01 -3.39
CA VAL A 75 -0.83 5.27 -4.78
C VAL A 75 -2.04 6.19 -4.83
N SER A 76 -1.82 7.46 -5.17
CA SER A 76 -2.82 8.53 -5.01
C SER A 76 -4.09 8.27 -5.82
N GLY A 77 -5.25 8.45 -5.20
CA GLY A 77 -6.54 8.31 -5.86
C GLY A 77 -6.90 6.92 -6.40
N THR A 78 -6.14 5.87 -6.06
CA THR A 78 -6.42 4.50 -6.53
C THR A 78 -7.16 3.67 -5.49
N SER A 79 -8.05 2.79 -5.96
CA SER A 79 -8.78 1.81 -5.15
C SER A 79 -7.96 0.54 -4.91
N HIS A 80 -8.49 -0.40 -4.13
CA HIS A 80 -7.87 -1.70 -3.85
C HIS A 80 -7.37 -2.42 -5.13
N ASN A 81 -8.28 -2.64 -6.08
CA ASN A 81 -7.99 -3.37 -7.31
C ASN A 81 -7.15 -2.54 -8.28
N ALA A 82 -7.34 -1.21 -8.30
CA ALA A 82 -6.54 -0.35 -9.15
C ALA A 82 -5.07 -0.38 -8.71
N ALA A 83 -4.78 -0.16 -7.43
CA ALA A 83 -3.43 -0.23 -6.88
C ALA A 83 -2.77 -1.58 -7.15
N MET A 84 -3.50 -2.68 -6.96
CA MET A 84 -3.03 -4.03 -7.32
C MET A 84 -2.62 -4.09 -8.80
N ASN A 85 -3.54 -3.92 -9.73
CA ASN A 85 -3.21 -4.17 -11.14
C ASN A 85 -2.20 -3.17 -11.72
N SER A 86 -2.27 -1.91 -11.30
CA SER A 86 -1.48 -0.83 -11.89
C SER A 86 -0.04 -0.75 -11.36
N CYS A 87 0.22 -1.29 -10.18
CA CYS A 87 1.56 -1.40 -9.61
C CYS A 87 2.21 -2.77 -9.84
N GLN A 88 1.61 -3.63 -10.67
CA GLN A 88 2.13 -4.99 -10.89
C GLN A 88 3.59 -4.99 -11.35
N TRP A 89 3.94 -4.11 -12.27
CA TRP A 89 5.32 -4.00 -12.76
C TRP A 89 6.28 -3.57 -11.64
N ILE A 90 5.86 -2.70 -10.71
CA ILE A 90 6.68 -2.21 -9.60
C ILE A 90 7.11 -3.37 -8.70
N TRP A 91 6.17 -4.19 -8.22
CA TRP A 91 6.55 -5.29 -7.35
C TRP A 91 7.30 -6.38 -8.10
N MET A 92 7.06 -6.58 -9.40
CA MET A 92 7.79 -7.57 -10.20
C MET A 92 9.25 -7.16 -10.42
N ASP A 93 9.51 -5.88 -10.71
CA ASP A 93 10.86 -5.33 -10.81
C ASP A 93 11.56 -5.36 -9.45
N TRP A 94 10.87 -4.94 -8.39
CA TRP A 94 11.39 -5.00 -7.02
C TRP A 94 11.78 -6.42 -6.60
N ILE A 95 10.94 -7.41 -6.91
CA ILE A 95 11.23 -8.85 -6.68
C ILE A 95 12.45 -9.28 -7.50
N THR A 96 12.54 -8.86 -8.76
CA THR A 96 13.67 -9.18 -9.64
C THR A 96 14.99 -8.67 -9.04
N ASP A 97 15.00 -7.45 -8.52
CA ASP A 97 16.15 -6.89 -7.82
C ASP A 97 16.57 -7.73 -6.60
N ARG A 98 15.61 -8.35 -5.90
CA ARG A 98 15.90 -9.30 -4.80
C ARG A 98 16.61 -10.55 -5.29
N PHE A 99 16.17 -11.10 -6.40
CA PHE A 99 16.81 -12.28 -6.99
C PHE A 99 18.17 -11.97 -7.61
N GLN A 100 18.39 -10.74 -8.07
CA GLN A 100 19.68 -10.29 -8.60
C GLN A 100 20.67 -9.85 -7.51
N GLY A 101 20.25 -9.84 -6.23
CA GLY A 101 21.12 -9.47 -5.11
C GLY A 101 21.41 -7.97 -5.03
N VAL A 102 20.59 -7.12 -5.68
CA VAL A 102 20.69 -5.66 -5.55
C VAL A 102 20.44 -5.31 -4.08
N PRO A 103 21.28 -4.52 -3.38
CA PRO A 103 21.02 -4.21 -1.96
C PRO A 103 19.74 -3.37 -1.78
N ALA A 104 18.94 -3.68 -0.76
CA ALA A 104 17.85 -2.82 -0.31
C ALA A 104 18.37 -1.85 0.76
N ALA A 105 17.94 -0.59 0.71
CA ALA A 105 18.36 0.42 1.69
C ALA A 105 17.82 0.07 3.09
N ALA A 106 18.60 0.38 4.13
CA ALA A 106 18.15 0.23 5.51
C ALA A 106 17.26 1.42 5.90
N GLY A 107 16.25 1.14 6.72
CA GLY A 107 15.27 2.13 7.16
C GLY A 107 13.97 2.06 6.37
N LEU A 108 13.11 3.04 6.63
CA LEU A 108 11.84 3.22 5.94
C LEU A 108 12.01 4.23 4.81
N ASP A 109 11.82 3.78 3.58
CA ASP A 109 11.64 4.63 2.41
C ASP A 109 10.15 4.72 2.09
N SER A 110 9.61 5.94 2.00
CA SER A 110 8.18 6.19 1.75
C SER A 110 8.03 7.11 0.55
N GLU A 111 7.25 6.67 -0.43
CA GLU A 111 7.01 7.42 -1.66
C GLU A 111 5.50 7.45 -2.00
N GLU A 112 5.04 8.60 -2.50
CA GLU A 112 3.71 8.73 -3.09
C GLU A 112 3.80 8.61 -4.62
N LEU A 113 3.11 7.62 -5.17
CA LEU A 113 3.03 7.36 -6.60
C LEU A 113 1.77 7.99 -7.19
N THR A 114 1.93 8.81 -8.22
CA THR A 114 0.83 9.52 -8.89
C THR A 114 0.62 8.98 -10.30
N THR A 115 -0.63 8.85 -10.75
CA THR A 115 -0.91 8.45 -12.13
C THR A 115 -0.78 9.62 -13.10
N PRO A 116 -0.15 9.47 -14.29
CA PRO A 116 0.06 10.57 -15.24
C PRO A 116 -1.22 11.19 -15.86
N ILE A 117 -2.38 10.53 -15.75
CA ILE A 117 -3.61 10.91 -16.44
C ILE A 117 -4.62 11.52 -15.46
N SER A 118 -5.20 12.66 -15.84
CA SER A 118 -6.18 13.44 -15.08
C SER A 118 -7.32 12.59 -14.46
N LYS A 119 -7.66 12.90 -13.20
CA LYS A 119 -8.77 12.31 -12.42
C LYS A 119 -10.13 12.32 -13.15
N SER A 120 -10.35 13.25 -14.08
CA SER A 120 -11.62 13.38 -14.82
C SER A 120 -11.82 12.37 -15.95
N ALA A 121 -10.76 11.68 -16.38
CA ALA A 121 -10.80 10.64 -17.41
C ALA A 121 -10.71 9.21 -16.82
N TYR A 122 -10.66 9.12 -15.48
CA TYR A 122 -10.30 7.92 -14.75
C TYR A 122 -11.53 7.04 -14.52
N GLN A 123 -11.64 5.91 -15.22
CA GLN A 123 -12.46 4.81 -14.72
C GLN A 123 -11.67 4.14 -13.60
N ASN A 124 -12.00 4.45 -12.35
CA ASN A 124 -11.34 4.00 -11.11
C ASN A 124 -11.11 2.49 -10.99
N GLU A 125 -11.70 1.68 -11.87
CA GLU A 125 -11.59 0.22 -11.88
C GLU A 125 -11.02 -0.37 -13.18
N ARG A 126 -10.71 0.44 -14.22
CA ARG A 126 -10.40 -0.09 -15.56
C ARG A 126 -9.00 0.18 -16.11
N ASN A 127 -8.15 0.99 -15.49
CA ASN A 127 -6.82 1.25 -16.03
C ASN A 127 -5.68 0.76 -15.14
N TRP A 128 -4.74 0.07 -15.79
CA TRP A 128 -3.74 -0.83 -15.22
C TRP A 128 -2.32 -0.23 -15.25
N TRP A 129 -2.15 1.10 -15.18
CA TRP A 129 -0.83 1.73 -15.32
C TRP A 129 -0.60 2.89 -14.34
N VAL A 130 0.37 2.73 -13.43
CA VAL A 130 0.98 3.80 -12.62
C VAL A 130 2.39 4.06 -13.13
N ALA A 131 2.89 5.29 -12.98
CA ALA A 131 4.29 5.64 -13.17
C ALA A 131 4.76 6.54 -12.01
N PRO A 132 6.06 6.59 -11.67
CA PRO A 132 6.60 7.53 -10.70
C PRO A 132 6.37 8.98 -11.13
N ALA A 133 6.18 9.89 -10.16
CA ALA A 133 5.92 11.32 -10.42
C ALA A 133 7.13 12.08 -11.03
N THR A 134 8.32 11.47 -11.03
CA THR A 134 9.53 12.05 -11.63
C THR A 134 9.56 11.76 -13.13
N GLY A 135 9.02 12.68 -13.91
CA GLY A 135 9.05 12.62 -15.36
C GLY A 135 10.48 12.62 -15.93
N VAL A 136 10.96 11.46 -16.35
CA VAL A 136 11.90 11.38 -17.47
C VAL A 136 11.07 11.11 -18.71
N VAL A 137 10.82 12.17 -19.47
CA VAL A 137 10.16 12.09 -20.77
C VAL A 137 11.13 11.38 -21.73
N TYR A 138 10.92 10.09 -21.98
CA TYR A 138 11.49 9.48 -23.16
C TYR A 138 10.70 9.99 -24.37
N SER A 139 11.31 10.90 -25.12
CA SER A 139 10.84 11.25 -26.46
C SER A 139 10.89 9.99 -27.34
N LEU A 140 9.74 9.41 -27.63
CA LEU A 140 9.60 8.46 -28.73
C LEU A 140 9.63 9.26 -30.03
N ASN A 141 10.83 9.49 -30.56
CA ASN A 141 11.00 9.81 -31.97
C ASN A 141 10.96 8.49 -32.74
N GLY A 142 9.86 8.26 -33.45
CA GLY A 142 9.69 7.26 -34.49
C GLY A 142 8.92 7.90 -35.64
#